data_AF-A0A316NX98-F1
#
_entry.id   AF-A0A316NX98-F1
#
_cell.length_a   1.000
_cell.length_b   1.000
_cell.length_c   1.000
_cell.angle_alpha   90.00
_cell.angle_beta   90.00
_cell.angle_gamma   90.00
#
_symmetry.space_group_name_H-M   'P 1'
#
loop_
_entity.id
_entity.type
_entity.pdbx_description
1 polymer ?
#
loop_
_entity_poly.entity_id
_entity_poly.type
_entity_poly.pdbx_seq_one_letter_code
_entity_poly.pdbx_strand_id
1 'polypeptide(L)'
;MSRVDGGGIAMLLDLDDCIGCYGCEAACRETHRYPYHEDWLKVIRREPFLVGGELRQYHEVAPVLDKCKVCYEADPNPLCVTGCAAQCLKIGPFVEIVKEAAGRHCAIYTA
;
A
#
# COMPACT_ATOMS: atom_id res chain seq x y z
N MET A 1 1.66 -23.91 -3.90
CA MET A 1 1.66 -22.54 -4.44
C MET A 1 3.06 -21.97 -4.22
N SER A 2 3.72 -21.46 -5.25
CA SER A 2 5.00 -20.76 -5.08
C SER A 2 4.77 -19.48 -4.29
N ARG A 3 5.81 -19.01 -3.59
CA ARG A 3 5.77 -17.69 -2.93
C ARG A 3 5.69 -16.59 -4.00
N VAL A 4 4.99 -15.50 -3.68
CA VAL A 4 5.08 -14.27 -4.47
C VAL A 4 6.50 -13.74 -4.35
N ASP A 5 7.08 -13.25 -5.44
CA ASP A 5 8.41 -12.64 -5.48
C ASP A 5 8.28 -11.18 -5.90
N GLY A 6 8.40 -10.27 -4.94
CA GLY A 6 8.37 -8.83 -5.15
C GLY A 6 9.71 -8.26 -5.58
N GLY A 7 10.75 -9.08 -5.84
CA GLY A 7 12.05 -8.60 -6.30
C GLY A 7 12.75 -7.66 -5.32
N GLY A 8 12.46 -7.77 -4.02
CA GLY A 8 13.05 -6.93 -2.98
C GLY A 8 12.42 -5.53 -2.84
N ILE A 9 11.30 -5.26 -3.54
CA ILE A 9 10.51 -4.06 -3.28
C ILE A 9 9.57 -4.26 -2.08
N ALA A 10 9.19 -3.15 -1.46
CA ALA A 10 8.24 -3.10 -0.38
C ALA A 10 7.29 -1.90 -0.58
N MET A 11 6.13 -1.99 0.05
CA MET A 11 5.19 -0.87 0.13
C MET A 11 5.03 -0.46 1.59
N LEU A 12 5.14 0.84 1.85
CA LEU A 12 4.84 1.48 3.12
C LEU A 12 3.45 2.13 3.03
N LEU A 13 2.66 1.93 4.08
CA LEU A 13 1.43 2.65 4.33
C LEU A 13 1.50 3.27 5.73
N ASP A 14 1.45 4.60 5.83
CA ASP A 14 1.28 5.28 7.11
C ASP A 14 -0.16 5.08 7.60
N LEU A 15 -0.29 4.48 8.80
CA LEU A 15 -1.58 4.08 9.35
C LEU A 15 -2.31 5.24 10.02
N ASP A 16 -1.59 6.29 10.42
CA ASP A 16 -2.18 7.46 11.06
C ASP A 16 -2.78 8.43 10.02
N ASP A 17 -2.19 8.49 8.82
CA ASP A 17 -2.61 9.40 7.75
C ASP A 17 -3.60 8.74 6.76
N CYS A 18 -3.65 7.40 6.68
CA CYS A 18 -4.51 6.73 5.71
C CYS A 18 -6.00 6.88 6.04
N ILE A 19 -6.72 7.63 5.22
CA ILE A 19 -8.18 7.86 5.35
C ILE A 19 -9.05 6.85 4.60
N GLY A 20 -8.47 5.84 3.95
CA GLY A 20 -9.23 4.77 3.29
C GLY A 20 -10.10 5.27 2.12
N CYS A 21 -9.64 6.26 1.37
CA CYS A 21 -10.40 6.94 0.31
C CYS A 21 -10.50 6.18 -1.03
N TYR A 22 -9.94 4.97 -1.13
CA TYR A 22 -9.86 4.16 -2.37
C TYR A 22 -9.05 4.78 -3.52
N GLY A 23 -8.38 5.93 -3.32
CA GLY A 23 -7.62 6.59 -4.39
C GLY A 23 -6.51 5.74 -4.99
N CYS A 24 -5.75 5.02 -4.16
CA CYS A 24 -4.69 4.12 -4.64
C CYS A 24 -5.23 2.90 -5.39
N GLU A 25 -6.33 2.30 -4.94
CA GLU A 25 -7.02 1.19 -5.62
C GLU A 25 -7.57 1.64 -6.99
N ALA A 26 -8.25 2.79 -7.03
CA ALA A 26 -8.74 3.37 -8.27
C ALA A 26 -7.59 3.69 -9.24
N ALA A 27 -6.49 4.26 -8.75
CA ALA A 27 -5.29 4.53 -9.56
C ALA A 27 -4.70 3.25 -10.16
N CYS A 28 -4.58 2.18 -9.38
CA CYS A 28 -4.08 0.89 -9.86
C CYS A 28 -4.99 0.32 -10.96
N ARG A 29 -6.30 0.36 -10.75
CA ARG A 29 -7.29 -0.15 -11.71
C ARG A 29 -7.37 0.69 -12.99
N GLU A 30 -7.27 2.02 -12.92
CA GLU A 30 -7.25 2.86 -14.13
C GLU A 30 -5.98 2.62 -14.95
N THR A 31 -4.83 2.44 -14.27
CA THR A 31 -3.54 2.20 -14.93
C THR A 31 -3.52 0.89 -15.70
N HIS A 32 -4.05 -0.20 -15.12
CA HIS A 32 -3.89 -1.55 -15.67
C HIS A 32 -5.15 -2.16 -16.27
N ARG A 33 -6.33 -1.65 -15.91
CA ARG A 33 -7.63 -2.14 -16.38
C ARG A 33 -7.79 -3.67 -16.26
N TYR A 34 -7.26 -4.25 -15.19
CA TYR A 34 -7.35 -5.69 -14.91
C TYR A 34 -8.81 -6.12 -14.68
N PRO A 35 -9.17 -7.39 -14.99
CA PRO A 35 -10.53 -7.90 -14.87
C PRO A 35 -11.14 -7.77 -13.48
N TYR A 36 -12.48 -7.72 -13.39
CA TYR A 36 -13.21 -7.53 -12.12
C TYR A 36 -12.95 -8.59 -11.05
N HIS A 37 -12.50 -9.79 -11.43
CA HIS A 37 -12.20 -10.89 -10.51
C HIS A 37 -10.76 -10.88 -9.98
N GLU A 38 -9.96 -9.89 -10.38
CA GLU A 38 -8.62 -9.65 -9.86
C GLU A 38 -8.61 -8.39 -9.00
N ASP A 39 -7.76 -8.37 -7.98
CA ASP A 39 -7.45 -7.21 -7.15
C ASP A 39 -5.93 -7.15 -6.96
N TRP A 40 -5.27 -6.16 -7.58
CA TRP A 40 -3.82 -5.99 -7.50
C TRP A 40 -3.40 -5.08 -6.34
N LEU A 41 -4.26 -4.12 -5.98
CA LEU A 41 -4.09 -3.24 -4.82
C LEU A 41 -5.48 -2.97 -4.23
N LYS A 42 -5.71 -3.41 -2.99
CA LYS A 42 -7.03 -3.35 -2.37
C LYS A 42 -7.04 -2.51 -1.10
N VAL A 43 -7.95 -1.54 -1.01
CA VAL A 43 -8.21 -0.82 0.24
C VAL A 43 -9.19 -1.59 1.10
N ILE A 44 -8.79 -1.88 2.33
CA ILE A 44 -9.60 -2.55 3.34
C ILE A 44 -9.89 -1.53 4.45
N ARG A 45 -11.09 -0.97 4.41
CA ARG A 45 -11.57 -0.09 5.47
C ARG A 45 -11.95 -0.91 6.70
N ARG A 46 -11.14 -0.81 7.75
CA ARG A 46 -11.50 -1.35 9.06
C ARG A 46 -12.50 -0.44 9.77
N GLU A 47 -13.41 -1.06 10.51
CA GLU A 47 -14.28 -0.37 11.45
C GLU A 47 -13.47 0.11 12.67
N PRO A 48 -13.92 1.17 13.37
CA PRO A 48 -13.31 1.57 14.63
C PRO A 48 -13.29 0.41 15.64
N PHE A 49 -12.21 0.27 16.39
CA PHE A 49 -12.02 -0.81 17.36
C PHE A 49 -11.40 -0.30 18.65
N LEU A 50 -11.55 -1.06 19.75
CA LEU A 50 -10.99 -0.71 21.05
C LEU A 50 -9.66 -1.44 21.31
N VAL A 51 -8.68 -0.73 21.86
CA VAL A 51 -7.42 -1.29 22.38
C VAL A 51 -7.22 -0.75 23.79
N GLY A 52 -7.30 -1.62 24.80
CA GLY A 52 -7.17 -1.21 26.20
C GLY A 52 -8.24 -0.21 26.67
N GLY A 53 -9.42 -0.21 26.03
CA GLY A 53 -10.49 0.75 26.29
C GLY A 53 -10.41 2.05 25.48
N GLU A 54 -9.33 2.27 24.71
CA GLU A 54 -9.20 3.43 23.83
C GLU A 54 -9.67 3.12 22.42
N LEU A 55 -10.39 4.06 21.81
CA LEU A 55 -10.83 3.97 20.42
C LEU A 55 -9.63 4.17 19.48
N ARG A 56 -9.49 3.25 18.52
CA ARG A 56 -8.47 3.28 17.47
C ARG A 56 -9.15 3.04 16.12
N GLN A 57 -8.59 3.64 15.07
CA GLN A 57 -9.02 3.40 13.70
C GLN A 57 -7.82 3.56 12.78
N TYR A 58 -7.60 2.58 11.90
CA TYR A 58 -6.70 2.68 10.76
C TYR A 58 -7.23 1.78 9.64
N HIS A 59 -6.78 2.02 8.41
CA HIS A 59 -7.16 1.24 7.24
C HIS A 59 -5.96 0.51 6.66
N GLU A 60 -6.21 -0.53 5.88
CA GLU A 60 -5.16 -1.29 5.21
C GLU A 60 -5.25 -1.08 3.70
N VAL A 61 -4.10 -1.23 3.04
CA VAL A 61 -3.98 -1.23 1.58
C VAL A 61 -3.18 -2.46 1.25
N ALA A 62 -3.82 -3.54 0.82
CA ALA A 62 -3.21 -4.83 0.55
C ALA A 62 -2.67 -4.87 -0.89
N PRO A 63 -1.34 -4.91 -1.10
CA PRO A 63 -0.74 -4.94 -2.42
C PRO A 63 -0.42 -6.37 -2.88
N VAL A 64 -0.42 -6.55 -4.20
CA VAL A 64 0.20 -7.70 -4.87
C VAL A 64 1.55 -7.23 -5.41
N LEU A 65 2.62 -7.47 -4.64
CA LEU A 65 3.89 -6.76 -4.83
C LEU A 65 4.66 -7.11 -6.11
N ASP A 66 4.50 -8.31 -6.68
CA ASP A 66 5.07 -8.62 -8.00
C ASP A 66 4.45 -7.72 -9.10
N LYS A 67 3.21 -7.24 -8.91
CA LYS A 67 2.60 -6.23 -9.78
C LYS A 67 3.06 -4.81 -9.45
N CYS A 68 3.13 -4.46 -8.17
CA CYS A 68 3.64 -3.14 -7.74
C CYS A 68 5.08 -2.89 -8.22
N LYS A 69 5.90 -3.95 -8.29
CA LYS A 69 7.25 -3.92 -8.81
C LYS A 69 7.30 -3.38 -10.24
N VAL A 70 6.42 -3.88 -11.12
CA VAL A 70 6.37 -3.47 -12.53
C VAL A 70 6.14 -1.97 -12.66
N CYS A 71 5.26 -1.40 -11.84
CA CYS A 71 5.03 0.04 -11.82
C CYS A 71 6.24 0.81 -11.33
N TYR A 72 6.85 0.37 -10.23
CA TYR A 72 8.01 1.03 -9.63
C TYR A 72 9.23 1.04 -10.57
N GLU A 73 9.47 -0.05 -11.28
CA GLU A 73 10.56 -0.15 -12.27
C GLU A 73 10.34 0.78 -13.47
N ALA A 74 9.08 1.03 -13.85
CA ALA A 74 8.74 1.97 -14.92
C ALA A 74 8.80 3.44 -14.47
N ASP A 75 8.29 3.73 -13.26
CA ASP A 75 8.30 5.04 -12.64
C ASP A 75 8.37 4.88 -11.11
N PRO A 76 9.42 5.41 -10.43
CA PRO A 76 9.52 5.38 -8.97
C PRO A 76 8.38 6.10 -8.23
N ASN A 77 7.57 6.91 -8.93
CA ASN A 77 6.42 7.64 -8.39
C ASN A 77 5.11 7.24 -9.11
N PRO A 78 4.70 5.96 -9.03
CA PRO A 78 3.53 5.48 -9.76
C PRO A 78 2.25 6.18 -9.31
N LEU A 79 1.19 6.11 -10.12
CA LEU A 79 -0.05 6.86 -9.90
C LEU A 79 -0.70 6.60 -8.53
N CYS A 80 -0.56 5.39 -7.98
CA CYS A 80 -1.07 5.07 -6.64
C CYS A 80 -0.33 5.82 -5.50
N VAL A 81 0.94 6.17 -5.71
CA VAL A 81 1.76 6.98 -4.79
C VAL A 81 1.42 8.46 -4.98
N THR A 82 1.53 8.97 -6.22
CA THR A 82 1.32 10.41 -6.51
C THR A 82 -0.13 10.84 -6.33
N GLY A 83 -1.09 9.97 -6.65
CA GLY A 83 -2.52 10.17 -6.46
C GLY A 83 -3.00 9.96 -5.02
N CYS A 84 -2.13 9.57 -4.09
CA CYS A 84 -2.50 9.44 -2.68
C CYS A 84 -2.80 10.83 -2.08
N ALA A 85 -4.07 11.15 -1.84
CA ALA A 85 -4.46 12.46 -1.31
C ALA A 85 -3.80 12.80 0.04
N ALA A 86 -3.55 11.79 0.88
CA ALA A 86 -2.90 11.93 2.19
C ALA A 86 -1.37 11.78 2.14
N GLN A 87 -0.79 11.48 0.96
CA GLN A 87 0.66 11.25 0.78
C GLN A 87 1.25 10.21 1.75
N CYS A 88 0.45 9.20 2.09
CA CYS A 88 0.75 8.17 3.11
C CYS A 88 1.24 6.83 2.53
N LEU A 89 1.35 6.71 1.20
CA LEU A 89 1.71 5.48 0.52
C LEU A 89 3.03 5.65 -0.23
N LYS A 90 4.00 4.76 -0.01
CA LYS A 90 5.30 4.74 -0.70
C LYS A 90 5.63 3.34 -1.18
N ILE A 91 6.30 3.24 -2.32
CA ILE A 91 6.82 1.98 -2.87
C ILE A 91 8.30 2.18 -3.16
N GLY A 92 9.13 1.18 -2.86
CA GLY A 92 10.56 1.22 -3.18
C GLY A 92 11.32 0.01 -2.65
N PRO A 93 12.66 0.02 -2.74
CA PRO A 93 13.50 -1.04 -2.20
C PRO A 93 13.25 -1.23 -0.71
N PHE A 94 13.18 -2.49 -0.26
CA PHE A 94 12.87 -2.83 1.13
C PHE A 94 13.72 -2.06 2.16
N VAL A 95 15.03 -1.97 1.92
CA VAL A 95 15.96 -1.30 2.84
C VAL A 95 15.64 0.18 3.00
N GLU A 96 15.21 0.87 1.94
CA GLU A 96 14.85 2.28 2.01
C GLU A 96 13.48 2.48 2.67
N ILE A 97 12.53 1.60 2.39
CA ILE A 97 11.21 1.59 3.04
C ILE A 97 11.34 1.39 4.56
N VAL A 98 12.21 0.49 5.01
CA VAL A 98 12.44 0.27 6.45
C VAL A 98 13.05 1.50 7.13
N LYS A 99 13.98 2.21 6.47
CA LYS A 99 14.53 3.46 7.01
C LYS A 99 13.45 4.53 7.12
N GLU A 100 12.62 4.66 6.10
CA GLU A 100 11.50 5.63 6.07
C GLU A 100 10.45 5.34 7.15
N ALA A 101 10.20 4.07 7.46
CA ALA A 101 9.28 3.63 8.48
C ALA A 101 9.76 3.89 9.92
N ALA A 102 11.05 4.17 10.12
CA ALA A 102 11.64 4.26 11.44
C ALA A 102 10.93 5.34 12.29
N GLY A 103 10.33 4.91 13.40
CA GLY A 103 9.62 5.80 14.33
C GLY A 103 8.19 6.17 13.92
N ARG A 104 7.62 5.58 12.87
CA ARG A 104 6.25 5.83 12.39
C ARG A 104 5.32 4.67 12.71
N HIS A 105 4.04 4.95 12.93
CA HIS A 105 3.00 3.94 12.97
C HIS A 105 2.58 3.60 11.53
N CYS A 106 3.22 2.58 10.96
CA CYS A 106 3.02 2.22 9.56
C CYS A 106 2.97 0.70 9.37
N ALA A 107 2.34 0.28 8.28
CA ALA A 107 2.42 -1.08 7.77
C ALA A 107 3.46 -1.13 6.64
N ILE A 108 4.31 -2.16 6.67
CA ILE A 108 5.21 -2.51 5.56
C ILE A 108 4.77 -3.85 4.99
N TYR A 109 4.52 -3.87 3.68
CA TYR A 109 4.25 -5.08 2.92
C TYR A 109 5.50 -5.48 2.15
N THR A 110 5.81 -6.77 2.13
CA THR A 110 6.97 -7.36 1.45
C THR A 110 6.57 -8.66 0.76
N ALA A 111 7.18 -9.00 -0.37
CA ALA A 111 7.02 -10.28 -1.04
C ALA A 111 8.35 -10.74 -1.62
#